data_AF-G4N3Z3-F1
#
_entry.id   AF-G4N3Z3-F1
#
_cell.length_a   1.000
_cell.length_b   1.000
_cell.length_c   1.000
_cell.angle_alpha   90.00
_cell.angle_beta   90.00
_cell.angle_gamma   90.00
#
_symmetry.space_group_name_H-M   'P 1'
#
loop_
_entity.id
_entity.type
_entity.pdbx_description
1 polymer ?
#
loop_
_entity_poly.entity_id
_entity_poly.type
_entity_poly.pdbx_seq_one_letter_code
_entity_poly.pdbx_strand_id
1 'polypeptide(L)'
;MGFPTVILSIMTGAVSAAALFISGSSIPRLRKYEDKAEKAAEWSNIAEERLWNTRYTVGAGIAAAFISLLSALNLIFLAKAGWSVGQPIWAVLLAVGIRYTAVYMHDFWASKHKIPMMGAYNDAISEQKNVSGMLDMVAAGWLTIALVRLLTL
;
A
#
# COMPACT_ATOMS: atom_id res chain seq x y z
N MET A 1 -21.90 -14.48 6.82
CA MET A 1 -21.06 -14.22 5.64
C MET A 1 -20.83 -15.52 4.90
N GLY A 2 -20.66 -15.48 3.57
CA GLY A 2 -20.17 -16.64 2.84
C GLY A 2 -18.75 -17.00 3.30
N PHE A 3 -18.54 -18.27 3.62
CA PHE A 3 -17.23 -18.86 3.97
C PHE A 3 -16.07 -18.39 3.06
N PRO A 4 -16.19 -18.31 1.71
CA PRO A 4 -15.08 -17.89 0.86
C PRO A 4 -14.68 -16.41 1.04
N THR A 5 -15.63 -15.50 1.29
CA THR A 5 -15.29 -14.08 1.44
C THR A 5 -14.52 -13.80 2.73
N VAL A 6 -14.79 -14.54 3.80
CA VAL A 6 -14.06 -14.37 5.07
C VAL A 6 -12.61 -14.78 4.91
N ILE A 7 -12.34 -15.93 4.27
CA ILE A 7 -10.97 -16.41 4.00
C ILE A 7 -10.21 -15.40 3.14
N LEU A 8 -10.82 -14.92 2.06
CA LEU A 8 -10.23 -13.89 1.20
C LEU A 8 -9.94 -12.59 1.98
N SER A 9 -10.84 -12.19 2.88
CA SER A 9 -10.65 -10.99 3.72
C SER A 9 -9.51 -11.17 4.71
N ILE A 10 -9.35 -12.36 5.31
CA ILE A 10 -8.22 -12.68 6.20
C ILE A 10 -6.90 -12.61 5.43
N MET A 11 -6.81 -13.25 4.25
CA MET A 11 -5.59 -13.21 3.43
C MET A 11 -5.25 -11.78 2.99
N THR A 12 -6.24 -11.05 2.47
CA THR A 12 -6.07 -9.65 2.04
C THR A 12 -5.65 -8.74 3.20
N GLY A 13 -6.25 -8.95 4.38
CA GLY A 13 -5.89 -8.25 5.61
C GLY A 13 -4.46 -8.56 6.06
N ALA A 14 -4.05 -9.84 6.03
CA ALA A 14 -2.70 -10.26 6.40
C ALA A 14 -1.63 -9.63 5.48
N VAL A 15 -1.85 -9.62 4.16
CA VAL A 15 -0.94 -8.96 3.21
C VAL A 15 -0.91 -7.45 3.45
N SER A 16 -2.05 -6.83 3.74
CA SER A 16 -2.13 -5.39 4.08
C SER A 16 -1.34 -5.06 5.35
N ALA A 17 -1.44 -5.90 6.38
CA ALA A 17 -0.67 -5.75 7.62
C ALA A 17 0.84 -5.93 7.39
N ALA A 18 1.24 -6.90 6.56
CA ALA A 18 2.64 -7.08 6.18
C ALA A 18 3.19 -5.87 5.41
N ALA A 19 2.43 -5.33 4.45
CA ALA A 19 2.79 -4.14 3.69
C ALA A 19 2.95 -2.90 4.61
N LEU A 20 2.06 -2.72 5.58
CA LEU A 20 2.18 -1.68 6.61
C LEU A 20 3.45 -1.83 7.44
N PHE A 21 3.72 -3.05 7.92
CA PHE A 21 4.88 -3.31 8.77
C PHE A 21 6.19 -3.03 8.02
N ILE A 22 6.31 -3.53 6.79
CA ILE A 22 7.49 -3.32 5.95
C ILE A 22 7.66 -1.82 5.65
N SER A 23 6.60 -1.16 5.18
CA SER A 23 6.65 0.27 4.86
C SER A 23 7.02 1.11 6.08
N GLY A 24 6.43 0.83 7.25
CA GLY A 24 6.76 1.48 8.52
C GLY A 24 8.20 1.24 8.97
N SER A 25 8.70 0.01 8.84
CA SER A 25 10.08 -0.35 9.20
C SER A 25 11.16 0.28 8.30
N SER A 26 10.77 0.71 7.10
CA SER A 26 11.66 1.40 6.15
C SER A 26 11.83 2.89 6.46
N ILE A 27 10.88 3.50 7.19
CA ILE A 27 10.92 4.94 7.53
C ILE A 27 12.23 5.31 8.24
N PRO A 28 12.67 4.64 9.33
CA PRO A 28 13.92 5.01 10.00
C PRO A 28 15.15 4.96 9.08
N ARG A 29 15.17 4.05 8.10
CA ARG A 29 16.27 3.93 7.14
C ARG A 29 16.29 5.08 6.15
N LEU A 30 15.11 5.56 5.73
CA LEU A 30 14.97 6.77 4.91
C LEU A 30 15.35 8.02 5.71
N ARG A 31 14.90 8.12 6.97
CA ARG A 31 15.22 9.26 7.86
C ARG A 31 16.72 9.46 8.07
N LYS A 32 17.51 8.38 8.07
CA LYS A 32 18.99 8.43 8.21
C LYS A 32 19.67 9.36 7.19
N TYR A 33 19.08 9.54 6.02
CA TYR A 33 19.63 10.37 4.93
C TYR A 33 18.79 11.62 4.67
N GLU A 34 17.74 11.84 5.45
CA GLU A 34 16.76 12.89 5.27
C GLU A 34 17.33 14.26 5.62
N ASP A 35 18.10 14.40 6.70
CA ASP A 35 18.74 15.67 7.08
C ASP A 35 19.63 16.25 5.97
N LYS A 36 20.33 15.37 5.23
CA LYS A 36 21.15 15.78 4.08
C LYS A 36 20.29 16.19 2.89
N ALA A 37 19.16 15.52 2.69
CA ALA A 37 18.21 15.84 1.64
C ALA A 37 17.47 17.16 1.94
N GLU A 38 17.14 17.44 3.20
CA GLU A 38 16.56 18.71 3.64
C GLU A 38 17.52 19.88 3.42
N LYS A 39 18.78 19.74 3.83
CA LYS A 39 19.79 20.76 3.52
C LYS A 39 19.96 20.99 2.03
N ALA A 40 19.87 19.94 1.21
CA ALA A 40 19.93 20.10 -0.24
C ALA A 40 18.66 20.77 -0.80
N ALA A 41 17.49 20.52 -0.19
CA ALA A 41 16.21 21.12 -0.56
C ALA A 41 16.18 22.62 -0.33
N GLU A 42 16.82 23.13 0.74
CA GLU A 42 16.93 24.57 1.02
C GLU A 42 17.54 25.37 -0.13
N TRP A 43 18.41 24.74 -0.93
CA TRP A 43 19.15 25.38 -2.02
C TRP A 43 18.73 24.89 -3.42
N SER A 44 17.79 23.94 -3.51
CA SER A 44 17.39 23.35 -4.78
C SER A 44 15.94 22.86 -4.77
N ASN A 45 15.10 23.48 -5.60
CA ASN A 45 13.71 23.08 -5.82
C ASN A 45 13.59 21.60 -6.27
N ILE A 46 14.58 21.08 -7.01
CA ILE A 46 14.60 19.68 -7.46
C ILE A 46 14.83 18.74 -6.27
N ALA A 47 15.67 19.11 -5.31
CA ALA A 47 15.90 18.32 -4.11
C ALA A 47 14.67 18.34 -3.19
N GLU A 48 14.01 19.49 -3.06
CA GLU A 48 12.75 19.64 -2.33
C GLU A 48 11.65 18.75 -2.93
N GLU A 49 11.43 18.83 -4.24
CA GLU A 49 10.43 18.01 -4.93
C GLU A 49 10.69 16.51 -4.75
N ARG A 50 11.96 16.09 -4.80
CA ARG A 50 12.34 14.68 -4.56
C ARG A 50 12.07 14.23 -3.14
N LEU A 51 12.35 15.08 -2.15
CA LEU A 51 12.08 14.80 -0.74
C LEU A 51 10.57 14.64 -0.52
N TRP A 52 9.79 15.60 -1.04
CA TRP A 52 8.33 15.58 -0.97
C TRP A 52 7.75 14.32 -1.60
N ASN A 53 8.13 14.01 -2.85
CA ASN A 53 7.61 12.84 -3.56
C ASN A 53 7.98 11.53 -2.86
N THR A 54 9.15 11.45 -2.21
CA THR A 54 9.54 10.29 -1.40
C THR A 54 8.62 10.10 -0.20
N ARG A 55 8.40 11.16 0.59
CA ARG A 55 7.50 11.15 1.74
C ARG A 55 6.07 10.81 1.33
N TYR A 56 5.60 11.44 0.26
CA TYR A 56 4.25 11.23 -0.27
C TYR A 56 4.06 9.78 -0.73
N THR A 57 5.01 9.20 -1.45
CA THR A 57 4.92 7.82 -1.94
C THR A 57 4.88 6.80 -0.81
N VAL A 58 5.74 6.95 0.21
CA VAL A 58 5.73 6.09 1.40
C VAL A 58 4.42 6.26 2.17
N GLY A 59 3.97 7.51 2.36
CA GLY A 59 2.73 7.84 3.04
C GLY A 59 1.50 7.27 2.33
N ALA A 60 1.45 7.36 1.01
CA ALA A 60 0.37 6.80 0.19
C ALA A 60 0.29 5.27 0.33
N GLY A 61 1.43 4.58 0.31
CA GLY A 61 1.49 3.14 0.53
C GLY A 61 0.98 2.73 1.91
N ILE A 62 1.38 3.47 2.96
CA ILE A 62 0.90 3.24 4.33
C ILE A 62 -0.61 3.49 4.42
N ALA A 63 -1.10 4.62 3.90
CA ALA A 63 -2.51 4.96 3.94
C ALA A 63 -3.36 3.90 3.22
N ALA A 64 -2.96 3.47 2.02
CA ALA A 64 -3.65 2.44 1.25
C ALA A 64 -3.71 1.10 2.00
N ALA A 65 -2.57 0.64 2.53
CA ALA A 65 -2.51 -0.60 3.29
C ALA A 65 -3.32 -0.53 4.60
N PHE A 66 -3.35 0.63 5.26
CA PHE A 66 -4.12 0.85 6.48
C PHE A 66 -5.63 0.83 6.24
N ILE A 67 -6.10 1.56 5.23
CA ILE A 67 -7.53 1.58 4.85
C ILE A 67 -7.98 0.17 4.43
N SER A 68 -7.13 -0.55 3.68
CA SER A 68 -7.37 -1.95 3.32
C SER A 68 -7.50 -2.85 4.55
N LEU A 69 -6.56 -2.76 5.50
CA LEU A 69 -6.60 -3.56 6.73
C LEU A 69 -7.87 -3.29 7.55
N LEU A 70 -8.23 -2.02 7.74
CA LEU A 70 -9.47 -1.65 8.44
C LEU A 70 -10.71 -2.20 7.73
N SER A 71 -10.73 -2.16 6.39
CA SER A 71 -11.82 -2.70 5.59
C SER A 71 -11.92 -4.22 5.69
N ALA A 72 -10.78 -4.92 5.72
CA ALA A 72 -10.72 -6.36 5.92
C ALA A 72 -11.23 -6.75 7.33
N LEU A 73 -10.83 -6.02 8.37
CA LEU A 73 -11.32 -6.22 9.74
C LEU A 73 -12.83 -5.95 9.86
N ASN A 74 -13.33 -4.91 9.19
CA ASN A 74 -14.76 -4.64 9.13
C ASN A 74 -15.53 -5.81 8.50
N LEU A 75 -15.02 -6.36 7.39
CA LEU A 75 -15.61 -7.54 6.79
C LEU A 75 -15.54 -8.76 7.72
N ILE A 76 -14.44 -9.00 8.41
CA ILE A 76 -14.32 -10.19 9.27
C ILE A 76 -15.24 -10.11 10.49
N PHE A 77 -15.32 -8.96 11.16
CA PHE A 77 -15.94 -8.86 12.49
C PHE A 77 -17.30 -8.16 12.52
N LEU A 78 -17.53 -7.16 11.66
CA LEU A 78 -18.70 -6.27 11.78
C LEU A 78 -19.77 -6.50 10.73
N ALA A 79 -19.38 -6.99 9.55
CA ALA A 79 -20.32 -7.05 8.45
C ALA A 79 -21.33 -8.21 8.61
N LYS A 80 -22.61 -7.83 8.59
CA LYS A 80 -23.75 -8.72 8.83
C LYS A 80 -23.84 -9.80 7.75
N ALA A 81 -24.38 -10.96 8.12
CA ALA A 81 -24.75 -12.00 7.16
C ALA A 81 -25.99 -11.53 6.37
N GLY A 82 -25.83 -11.37 5.05
CA GLY A 82 -26.89 -10.93 4.14
C GLY A 82 -26.31 -10.24 2.90
N TRP A 83 -27.13 -10.07 1.87
CA TRP A 83 -26.74 -9.36 0.66
C TRP A 83 -26.83 -7.85 0.86
N SER A 84 -25.83 -7.11 0.36
CA SER A 84 -25.79 -5.65 0.37
C SER A 84 -25.01 -5.17 -0.83
N VAL A 85 -25.60 -4.26 -1.62
CA VAL A 85 -24.97 -3.64 -2.79
C VAL A 85 -23.73 -2.83 -2.42
N GLY A 86 -23.68 -2.27 -1.21
CA GLY A 86 -22.57 -1.42 -0.78
C GLY A 86 -21.24 -2.16 -0.63
N GLN A 87 -21.26 -3.44 -0.22
CA GLN A 87 -20.05 -4.23 0.00
C GLN A 87 -19.23 -4.50 -1.28
N PRO A 88 -19.81 -5.01 -2.38
CA PRO A 88 -19.06 -5.19 -3.62
C PRO A 88 -18.61 -3.86 -4.23
N ILE A 89 -19.42 -2.78 -4.14
CA ILE A 89 -19.00 -1.44 -4.61
C ILE A 89 -17.77 -0.96 -3.83
N TRP A 90 -17.80 -1.05 -2.50
CA TRP A 90 -16.66 -0.67 -1.67
C TRP A 90 -15.40 -1.48 -2.00
N ALA A 91 -15.56 -2.79 -2.20
CA ALA A 91 -14.46 -3.66 -2.59
C ALA A 91 -13.86 -3.29 -3.95
N VAL A 92 -14.69 -2.92 -4.95
CA VAL A 92 -14.20 -2.40 -6.24
C VAL A 92 -13.45 -1.08 -6.07
N LEU A 93 -13.99 -0.14 -5.27
CA LEU A 93 -13.33 1.13 -5.01
C LEU A 93 -11.95 0.93 -4.35
N LEU A 94 -11.86 0.02 -3.38
CA LEU A 94 -10.58 -0.35 -2.76
C LEU A 94 -9.63 -0.98 -3.77
N ALA A 95 -10.10 -1.92 -4.60
CA ALA A 95 -9.26 -2.54 -5.62
C ALA A 95 -8.66 -1.51 -6.58
N VAL A 96 -9.49 -0.58 -7.09
CA VAL A 96 -9.06 0.47 -8.00
C VAL A 96 -8.10 1.45 -7.31
N GLY A 97 -8.45 1.94 -6.12
CA GLY A 97 -7.63 2.90 -5.38
C GLY A 97 -6.28 2.33 -4.97
N ILE A 98 -6.25 1.07 -4.51
CA ILE A 98 -5.01 0.39 -4.11
C ILE A 98 -4.15 0.09 -5.35
N ARG A 99 -4.76 -0.35 -6.46
CA ARG A 99 -4.02 -0.56 -7.72
C ARG A 99 -3.41 0.74 -8.24
N TYR A 100 -4.14 1.86 -8.17
CA TYR A 100 -3.60 3.16 -8.53
C TYR A 100 -2.38 3.51 -7.68
N THR A 101 -2.48 3.35 -6.36
CA THR A 101 -1.34 3.57 -5.44
C THR A 101 -0.18 2.64 -5.75
N ALA A 102 -0.43 1.36 -6.03
CA ALA A 102 0.59 0.38 -6.35
C ALA A 102 1.37 0.76 -7.63
N VAL A 103 0.66 1.16 -8.69
CA VAL A 103 1.26 1.65 -9.94
C VAL A 103 2.06 2.93 -9.70
N TYR A 104 1.48 3.90 -8.98
CA TYR A 104 2.17 5.15 -8.64
C TYR A 104 3.47 4.90 -7.87
N MET A 105 3.44 4.02 -6.86
CA MET A 105 4.63 3.63 -6.10
C MET A 105 5.64 2.90 -6.99
N HIS A 106 5.17 1.94 -7.79
CA HIS A 106 6.03 1.17 -8.68
C HIS A 106 6.79 2.10 -9.64
N ASP A 107 6.10 3.01 -10.31
CA ASP A 107 6.71 3.92 -11.29
C ASP A 107 7.68 4.89 -10.62
N PHE A 108 7.32 5.42 -9.45
CA PHE A 108 8.20 6.27 -8.65
C PHE A 108 9.50 5.54 -8.30
N TRP A 109 9.43 4.32 -7.75
CA TRP A 109 10.61 3.58 -7.30
C TRP A 109 11.37 2.91 -8.45
N ALA A 110 10.72 2.56 -9.56
CA ALA A 110 11.35 2.03 -10.76
C ALA A 110 12.34 3.03 -11.36
N SER A 111 12.00 4.32 -11.33
CA SER A 111 12.88 5.41 -11.78
C SER A 111 14.12 5.63 -10.88
N LYS A 112 14.12 5.09 -9.65
CA LYS A 112 15.22 5.29 -8.69
C LYS A 112 16.31 4.23 -8.87
N HIS A 113 17.51 4.70 -9.15
CA HIS A 113 18.71 3.88 -9.22
C HIS A 113 19.32 3.70 -7.82
N LYS A 114 19.93 2.53 -7.59
CA LYS A 114 20.67 2.27 -6.35
C LYS A 114 21.94 3.12 -6.34
N ILE A 115 22.21 3.78 -5.21
CA ILE A 115 23.35 4.68 -5.06
C ILE A 115 24.50 3.92 -4.36
N PRO A 116 25.73 3.93 -4.90
CA PRO A 116 26.87 3.28 -4.24
C PRO A 116 27.09 3.87 -2.84
N MET A 117 27.51 3.03 -1.89
CA MET A 117 27.76 3.39 -0.48
C MET A 117 26.55 3.82 0.36
N MET A 118 25.33 3.75 -0.18
CA MET A 118 24.08 4.12 0.51
C MET A 118 23.20 2.88 0.82
N GLY A 119 23.78 1.89 1.51
CA GLY A 119 23.16 0.58 1.75
C GLY A 119 21.73 0.67 2.30
N ALA A 120 21.55 1.36 3.44
CA ALA A 120 20.24 1.49 4.07
C ALA A 120 19.18 2.20 3.19
N TYR A 121 19.60 3.11 2.31
CA TYR A 121 18.70 3.76 1.34
C TYR A 121 18.32 2.80 0.21
N ASN A 122 19.27 2.03 -0.30
CA ASN A 122 19.03 1.01 -1.33
C ASN A 122 18.13 -0.12 -0.82
N ASP A 123 18.26 -0.48 0.46
CA ASP A 123 17.39 -1.44 1.12
C ASP A 123 15.98 -0.88 1.23
N ALA A 124 15.82 0.37 1.66
CA ALA A 124 14.52 1.02 1.72
C ALA A 124 13.84 1.12 0.34
N ILE A 125 14.58 1.42 -0.73
CA ILE A 125 14.04 1.38 -2.11
C ILE A 125 13.53 -0.03 -2.45
N SER A 126 14.31 -1.06 -2.11
CA SER A 126 13.95 -2.45 -2.43
C SER A 126 12.73 -2.91 -1.64
N GLU A 127 12.64 -2.53 -0.37
CA GLU A 127 11.47 -2.76 0.49
C GLU A 127 10.23 -2.07 -0.05
N GLN A 128 10.33 -0.82 -0.49
CA GLN A 128 9.20 -0.09 -1.04
C GLN A 128 8.72 -0.64 -2.40
N LYS A 129 9.62 -1.18 -3.24
CA LYS A 129 9.25 -1.96 -4.43
C LYS A 129 8.51 -3.25 -4.07
N ASN A 130 8.90 -3.90 -2.98
CA ASN A 130 8.19 -5.08 -2.49
C ASN A 130 6.79 -4.68 -2.00
N VAL A 131 6.65 -3.55 -1.29
CA VAL A 131 5.37 -3.02 -0.83
C VAL A 131 4.43 -2.72 -2.01
N SER A 132 4.91 -2.15 -3.12
CA SER A 132 4.06 -1.94 -4.31
C SER A 132 3.54 -3.27 -4.87
N GLY A 133 4.37 -4.32 -4.90
CA GLY A 133 3.93 -5.66 -5.30
C GLY A 133 2.92 -6.29 -4.33
N MET A 134 3.06 -6.05 -3.03
CA MET A 134 2.07 -6.48 -2.03
C MET A 134 0.74 -5.74 -2.20
N LEU A 135 0.76 -4.44 -2.49
CA LEU A 135 -0.45 -3.67 -2.78
C LEU A 135 -1.18 -4.19 -4.03
N ASP A 136 -0.45 -4.65 -5.04
CA ASP A 136 -1.06 -5.32 -6.20
C ASP A 136 -1.79 -6.61 -5.81
N MET A 137 -1.21 -7.42 -4.91
CA MET A 137 -1.89 -8.60 -4.38
C MET A 137 -3.14 -8.21 -3.57
N VAL A 138 -3.07 -7.14 -2.79
CA VAL A 138 -4.21 -6.62 -2.04
C VAL A 138 -5.32 -6.13 -2.97
N ALA A 139 -4.98 -5.43 -4.05
CA ALA A 139 -5.94 -4.98 -5.06
C ALA A 139 -6.64 -6.17 -5.73
N ALA A 140 -5.88 -7.21 -6.10
CA ALA A 140 -6.44 -8.46 -6.64
C ALA A 140 -7.35 -9.18 -5.63
N GLY A 141 -6.98 -9.18 -4.35
CA GLY A 141 -7.79 -9.71 -3.24
C GLY A 141 -9.15 -9.01 -3.15
N TRP A 142 -9.16 -7.68 -3.16
CA TRP A 142 -10.39 -6.88 -3.14
C TRP A 142 -11.26 -7.08 -4.38
N LEU A 143 -10.66 -7.18 -5.57
CA LEU A 143 -11.38 -7.49 -6.80
C LEU A 143 -12.07 -8.87 -6.72
N THR A 144 -11.36 -9.86 -6.21
CA THR A 144 -11.90 -11.22 -6.03
C THR A 144 -13.05 -11.22 -5.02
N ILE A 145 -12.92 -10.49 -3.91
CA ILE A 145 -13.99 -10.31 -2.92
C ILE A 145 -15.23 -9.67 -3.56
N ALA A 146 -15.04 -8.64 -4.40
CA ALA A 146 -16.14 -7.98 -5.10
C ALA A 146 -16.89 -8.96 -6.02
N LEU A 147 -16.16 -9.73 -6.84
CA LEU A 147 -16.74 -10.71 -7.76
C LEU A 147 -17.49 -11.82 -7.01
N VAL A 148 -16.90 -12.37 -5.96
CA VAL A 148 -17.56 -13.40 -5.14
C VAL A 148 -18.86 -12.87 -4.55
N ARG A 149 -18.87 -11.63 -4.03
CA ARG A 149 -20.08 -11.03 -3.45
C ARG A 149 -21.15 -10.66 -4.46
N LEU A 150 -20.77 -10.32 -5.69
CA LEU A 150 -21.71 -10.11 -6.80
C LEU A 150 -22.33 -11.42 -7.27
N LEU A 151 -21.57 -12.52 -7.28
CA LEU A 151 -22.02 -13.83 -7.76
C LEU A 151 -22.84 -14.60 -6.72
N THR A 152 -22.60 -14.40 -5.42
CA THR A 152 -23.38 -15.01 -4.34
C THR A 152 -24.64 -14.20 -4.01
N LEU A 153 -25.36 -13.74 -5.04
CA LEU A 153 -26.67 -13.07 -4.95
C LEU A 153 -27.66 -13.88 -4.08
#